data_AF-A0A0Q0B6E9-F1
#
_entry.id   AF-A0A0Q0B6E9-F1
#
_cell.length_a   1.000
_cell.length_b   1.000
_cell.length_c   1.000
_cell.angle_alpha   90.00
_cell.angle_beta   90.00
_cell.angle_gamma   90.00
#
_symmetry.space_group_name_H-M   'P 1'
#
loop_
_entity.id
_entity.type
_entity.pdbx_description
1 polymer ?
#
loop_
_entity_poly.entity_id
_entity_poly.type
_entity_poly.pdbx_seq_one_letter_code
_entity_poly.pdbx_strand_id
1 'polypeptide(L)'
;MKVMNWCDLLIKREDIAKMDADSLDAVTSATESRLTTLAFGVSGLGNLLACAASNEDTGLNEDAVANVGWMLEIIGSLMGGLDNVATQASDATMTLKTKDKAKLS
;
A
#
# COMPACT_ATOMS: atom_id res chain seq x y z
N MET A 1 14.53 -3.77 21.96
CA MET A 1 14.22 -4.63 20.81
C MET A 1 13.53 -3.76 19.77
N LYS A 2 13.98 -3.74 18.50
CA LYS A 2 13.34 -2.93 17.45
C LYS A 2 12.07 -3.65 17.00
N VAL A 3 10.91 -3.01 17.11
CA VAL A 3 9.66 -3.49 16.50
C VAL A 3 9.62 -2.95 15.07
N MET A 4 9.32 -3.82 14.11
CA MET A 4 9.16 -3.42 12.72
C MET A 4 7.69 -3.08 12.46
N ASN A 5 7.45 -2.01 11.70
CA ASN A 5 6.13 -1.64 11.22
C ASN A 5 5.87 -2.28 9.85
N TRP A 6 4.62 -2.29 9.39
CA TRP A 6 4.26 -2.88 8.10
C TRP A 6 5.06 -2.31 6.92
N CYS A 7 5.31 -1.00 6.93
CA CYS A 7 6.11 -0.35 5.87
C CYS A 7 7.58 -0.80 5.87
N ASP A 8 8.13 -1.25 7.00
CA ASP A 8 9.51 -1.78 7.06
C ASP A 8 9.65 -3.13 6.34
N LEU A 9 8.52 -3.82 6.06
CA LEU A 9 8.48 -5.08 5.33
C LEU A 9 8.41 -4.89 3.81
N LEU A 10 8.25 -3.65 3.34
CA LEU A 10 8.19 -3.36 1.91
C LEU A 10 9.59 -3.41 1.28
N ILE A 11 9.64 -3.78 0.00
CA ILE A 11 10.87 -3.74 -0.78
C ILE A 11 11.43 -2.32 -0.81
N LYS A 12 12.76 -2.20 -0.68
CA LYS A 12 13.44 -0.91 -0.62
C LYS A 12 13.80 -0.41 -2.01
N ARG A 13 13.89 0.92 -2.15
CA ARG A 13 14.30 1.60 -3.39
C ARG A 13 15.56 1.03 -4.03
N GLU A 14 16.56 0.75 -3.19
CA GLU A 14 17.86 0.23 -3.63
C GLU A 14 17.76 -1.15 -4.27
N ASP A 15 16.77 -1.94 -3.85
CA ASP A 15 16.53 -3.27 -4.38
C ASP A 15 15.66 -3.18 -5.64
N ILE A 16 14.64 -2.31 -5.65
CA ILE A 16 13.84 -1.99 -6.85
C ILE A 16 14.74 -1.56 -8.01
N ALA A 17 15.72 -0.70 -7.76
CA ALA A 17 16.62 -0.17 -8.79
C ALA A 17 17.49 -1.24 -9.48
N LYS A 18 17.59 -2.44 -8.91
CA LYS A 18 18.38 -3.57 -9.44
C LYS A 18 17.51 -4.60 -10.17
N MET A 19 16.20 -4.45 -10.15
CA MET A 19 15.26 -5.40 -10.76
C MET A 19 15.29 -5.28 -12.29
N ASP A 20 15.02 -6.39 -12.97
CA ASP A 20 14.76 -6.43 -14.41
C ASP A 20 13.37 -5.87 -14.75
N ALA A 21 13.09 -5.67 -16.04
CA ALA A 21 11.85 -5.05 -16.51
C ALA A 21 10.60 -5.87 -16.17
N ASP A 22 10.66 -7.20 -16.25
CA ASP A 22 9.51 -8.07 -15.97
C ASP A 22 9.18 -8.06 -14.47
N SER A 23 10.23 -8.07 -13.63
CA SER A 23 10.10 -7.93 -12.18
C SER A 23 9.50 -6.57 -11.79
N LEU A 24 9.89 -5.48 -12.44
CA LEU A 24 9.34 -4.14 -12.17
C LEU A 24 7.87 -4.01 -12.59
N ASP A 25 7.49 -4.61 -13.72
CA ASP A 25 6.10 -4.68 -14.18
C ASP A 25 5.23 -5.49 -13.21
N ALA A 26 5.74 -6.63 -12.74
CA ALA A 26 5.09 -7.46 -11.74
C ALA A 26 4.91 -6.73 -10.39
N VAL A 27 5.92 -5.98 -9.94
CA VAL A 27 5.81 -5.14 -8.72
C VAL A 27 4.73 -4.09 -8.89
N THR A 28 4.73 -3.35 -10.01
CA THR A 28 3.74 -2.30 -10.29
C THR A 28 2.32 -2.87 -10.26
N SER A 29 2.10 -3.96 -11.01
CA SER A 29 0.81 -4.65 -11.06
C SER A 29 0.36 -5.17 -9.69
N ALA A 30 1.29 -5.73 -8.91
CA ALA A 30 0.99 -6.20 -7.56
C ALA A 30 0.61 -5.03 -6.64
N THR A 31 1.36 -3.92 -6.66
CA THR A 31 1.06 -2.75 -5.82
C THR A 31 -0.31 -2.15 -6.14
N GLU A 32 -0.69 -2.00 -7.41
CA GLU A 32 -2.01 -1.47 -7.81
C GLU A 32 -3.15 -2.38 -7.35
N SER A 33 -3.00 -3.71 -7.55
CA SER A 33 -3.99 -4.70 -7.12
C SER A 33 -4.18 -4.69 -5.59
N ARG A 34 -3.08 -4.62 -4.84
CA ARG A 34 -3.12 -4.58 -3.37
C ARG A 34 -3.68 -3.26 -2.86
N LEU A 35 -3.32 -2.12 -3.45
CA LEU A 35 -3.89 -0.82 -3.12
C LEU A 35 -5.41 -0.80 -3.29
N THR A 36 -5.89 -1.33 -4.42
CA THR A 36 -7.33 -1.44 -4.70
C THR A 36 -8.04 -2.32 -3.65
N THR A 37 -7.44 -3.45 -3.31
CA THR A 37 -7.98 -4.37 -2.28
C THR A 37 -8.05 -3.69 -0.91
N LEU A 38 -7.00 -2.97 -0.51
CA LEU A 38 -6.97 -2.24 0.77
C LEU A 38 -8.00 -1.11 0.78
N ALA A 39 -8.18 -0.38 -0.32
CA ALA A 39 -9.20 0.66 -0.45
C ALA A 39 -10.61 0.10 -0.26
N PHE A 40 -10.92 -1.07 -0.82
CA PHE A 40 -12.20 -1.75 -0.55
C PHE A 40 -12.32 -2.19 0.91
N GLY A 41 -11.24 -2.64 1.53
CA GLY A 41 -11.21 -2.95 2.96
C GLY A 41 -11.54 -1.72 3.82
N VAL A 42 -10.91 -0.57 3.55
CA VAL A 42 -11.19 0.71 4.23
C VAL A 42 -12.64 1.13 4.05
N SER A 43 -13.18 0.99 2.83
CA SER A 43 -14.59 1.26 2.55
C SER A 43 -15.53 0.36 3.38
N GLY A 44 -15.22 -0.95 3.45
CA GLY A 44 -15.95 -1.90 4.28
C GLY A 44 -15.93 -1.55 5.76
N LEU A 45 -14.76 -1.15 6.29
CA LEU A 45 -14.62 -0.67 7.67
C LEU A 45 -15.45 0.60 7.91
N GLY A 46 -15.43 1.56 6.98
CA GLY A 46 -16.25 2.76 7.04
C GLY A 46 -17.76 2.45 7.07
N ASN A 47 -18.22 1.51 6.24
CA ASN A 47 -19.61 1.07 6.25
C ASN A 47 -19.99 0.39 7.58
N LEU A 48 -19.12 -0.46 8.13
CA LEU A 48 -19.33 -1.08 9.44
C LEU A 48 -19.46 -0.04 10.56
N LEU A 49 -18.59 0.98 10.55
CA LEU A 49 -18.67 2.09 11.51
C LEU A 49 -19.98 2.87 11.37
N ALA A 50 -20.41 3.17 10.14
CA ALA A 50 -21.67 3.86 9.88
C ALA A 50 -22.87 3.03 10.38
N CYS A 51 -22.92 1.74 10.07
CA CYS A 51 -23.96 0.83 10.57
C CYS A 51 -23.98 0.77 12.10
N ALA A 52 -22.81 0.67 12.74
CA ALA A 52 -22.73 0.61 14.20
C ALA A 52 -23.14 1.94 14.86
N ALA A 53 -22.81 3.08 14.25
CA ALA A 53 -23.20 4.39 14.74
C ALA A 53 -24.71 4.66 14.56
N SER A 54 -25.34 4.08 13.53
CA SER A 54 -26.78 4.19 13.28
C SER A 54 -27.62 3.13 13.99
N ASN A 55 -27.02 2.23 14.76
CA ASN A 55 -27.73 1.20 15.51
C ASN A 55 -28.15 1.76 16.89
N GLU A 56 -29.45 1.84 17.12
CA GLU A 56 -30.04 2.43 18.34
C GLU A 56 -29.98 1.49 19.56
N ASP A 57 -29.81 0.19 19.34
CA ASP A 57 -29.83 -0.83 20.39
C ASP A 57 -28.42 -1.27 20.82
N THR A 58 -27.47 -1.30 19.88
CA THR A 58 -26.10 -1.83 20.09
C THR A 58 -25.08 -1.12 19.22
N GLY A 59 -24.14 -0.39 19.85
CA GLY A 59 -23.04 0.29 19.16
C GLY A 59 -21.67 -0.37 19.41
N LEU A 60 -20.61 0.27 18.90
CA LEU A 60 -19.24 -0.06 19.29
C LEU A 60 -18.91 0.61 20.62
N ASN A 61 -18.25 -0.12 21.51
CA ASN A 61 -17.67 0.49 22.71
C ASN A 61 -16.44 1.36 22.35
N GLU A 62 -16.00 2.20 23.28
CA GLU A 62 -14.90 3.14 23.06
C GLU A 62 -13.60 2.45 22.63
N ASP A 63 -13.27 1.31 23.23
CA ASP A 63 -12.08 0.53 22.88
C ASP A 63 -12.14 -0.02 21.45
N ALA A 64 -13.31 -0.49 21.01
CA ALA A 64 -13.51 -0.98 19.65
C ALA A 64 -13.38 0.17 18.63
N VAL A 65 -13.92 1.35 18.93
CA VAL A 65 -13.75 2.54 18.09
C VAL A 65 -12.28 2.94 17.99
N ALA A 66 -11.57 2.98 19.12
CA ALA A 66 -10.14 3.29 19.13
C ALA A 66 -9.32 2.26 18.32
N ASN A 67 -9.61 0.97 18.47
CA ASN A 67 -8.94 -0.10 17.72
C ASN A 67 -9.17 0.02 16.21
N VAL A 68 -10.38 0.39 15.77
CA VAL A 68 -10.65 0.65 14.35
C VAL A 68 -9.87 1.89 13.88
N GLY A 69 -9.79 2.94 14.70
CA GLY A 69 -8.96 4.12 14.41
C GLY A 69 -7.48 3.77 14.16
N TRP A 70 -6.88 3.01 15.08
CA TRP A 70 -5.49 2.55 14.92
C TRP A 70 -5.31 1.63 13.71
N MET A 71 -6.29 0.78 13.41
CA MET A 71 -6.27 -0.07 12.23
C MET A 71 -6.28 0.77 10.94
N LEU A 72 -7.13 1.79 10.86
CA LEU A 72 -7.21 2.70 9.73
C LEU A 72 -5.89 3.48 9.52
N GLU A 73 -5.25 3.93 10.60
CA GLU A 73 -3.94 4.59 10.54
C GLU A 73 -2.85 3.67 9.96
N ILE A 74 -2.80 2.42 10.43
CA ILE A 74 -1.85 1.42 9.96
C ILE A 74 -2.11 1.10 8.47
N ILE A 75 -3.36 0.90 8.07
CA ILE A 75 -3.73 0.62 6.68
C ILE A 75 -3.36 1.82 5.79
N GLY A 76 -3.66 3.05 6.21
CA GLY A 76 -3.31 4.26 5.47
C GLY A 76 -1.80 4.39 5.27
N SER A 77 -1.02 4.13 6.32
CA SER A 77 0.45 4.12 6.24
C SER A 77 0.96 3.06 5.27
N LEU A 78 0.41 1.85 5.31
CA LEU A 78 0.77 0.76 4.39
C LEU A 78 0.39 1.08 2.94
N MET A 79 -0.79 1.68 2.71
CA MET A 79 -1.21 2.14 1.38
C MET A 79 -0.23 3.19 0.84
N GLY A 80 0.16 4.19 1.63
CA GLY A 80 1.18 5.15 1.22
C GLY A 80 2.54 4.49 0.92
N GLY A 81 2.92 3.47 1.69
CA GLY A 81 4.12 2.68 1.43
C GLY A 81 4.07 1.92 0.09
N LEU A 82 2.94 1.28 -0.21
CA LEU A 82 2.73 0.55 -1.48
C LEU A 82 2.72 1.49 -2.69
N ASP A 83 2.09 2.66 -2.56
CA ASP A 83 2.08 3.70 -3.61
C ASP A 83 3.50 4.23 -3.91
N ASN A 84 4.30 4.42 -2.86
CA ASN A 84 5.70 4.79 -3.01
C ASN A 84 6.53 3.69 -3.69
N VAL A 85 6.29 2.40 -3.39
CA VAL A 85 6.92 1.28 -4.09
C VAL A 85 6.52 1.26 -5.57
N ALA A 86 5.24 1.46 -5.89
CA ALA A 86 4.74 1.53 -7.26
C ALA A 86 5.42 2.65 -8.05
N THR A 87 5.51 3.84 -7.45
CA THR A 87 6.18 5.00 -8.04
C THR A 87 7.65 4.70 -8.35
N GLN A 88 8.38 4.10 -7.39
CA GLN A 88 9.79 3.75 -7.58
C GLN A 88 9.99 2.68 -8.66
N ALA A 89 9.09 1.71 -8.77
CA ALA A 89 9.14 0.70 -9.82
C ALA A 89 8.90 1.30 -11.21
N SER A 90 7.96 2.24 -11.32
CA SER A 90 7.71 3.01 -12.54
C SER A 90 8.93 3.84 -12.96
N ASP A 91 9.54 4.57 -12.02
CA ASP A 91 10.76 5.36 -12.26
C ASP A 91 11.94 4.48 -12.74
N ALA A 92 12.13 3.31 -12.10
CA ALA A 92 13.16 2.35 -12.49
C ALA A 92 12.91 1.81 -13.91
N THR A 93 11.66 1.54 -14.25
CA THR A 93 11.25 1.10 -15.59
C THR A 93 11.57 2.16 -16.66
N MET A 94 11.27 3.43 -16.39
CA MET A 94 11.61 4.54 -17.29
C MET A 94 13.13 4.67 -17.48
N THR A 95 13.90 4.46 -16.41
CA THR A 95 15.36 4.51 -16.44
C THR A 95 15.94 3.40 -17.33
N LEU A 96 15.43 2.17 -17.22
CA LEU A 96 15.85 1.05 -18.08
C LEU A 96 15.54 1.34 -19.55
N LYS A 97 14.31 1.76 -19.86
CA LYS A 97 13.90 2.11 -21.24
C LYS A 97 14.78 3.19 -21.86
N THR A 98 15.19 4.18 -21.07
CA THR A 98 16.11 5.25 -21.54
C THR A 98 17.51 4.71 -21.83
N LYS A 99 18.03 3.83 -20.97
CA LYS A 99 19.34 3.19 -21.17
C LYS A 99 19.37 2.30 -22.41
N ASP A 100 18.30 1.55 -22.67
CA ASP A 100 18.24 0.68 -23.84
C ASP A 100 18.17 1.47 -25.15
N LYS A 101 17.43 2.60 -25.17
CA LYS A 101 17.43 3.52 -26.30
C LYS A 101 18.82 4.11 -26.58
N ALA A 102 19.55 4.49 -25.53
CA ALA A 102 20.89 5.06 -25.66
C ALA A 102 21.96 4.04 -26.13
N LYS A 103 21.72 2.74 -25.95
CA LYS A 103 22.61 1.67 -26.46
C LYS A 103 22.37 1.36 -27.94
N LEU A 104 21.23 1.76 -28.50
CA LEU A 104 20.83 1.51 -29.88
C LEU A 104 21.09 2.71 -30.81
N SER A 105 21.52 3.85 -30.26
CA SER A 105 21.90 5.09 -30.95
C SER A 105 23.42 5.21 -31.08
#